data_AF-A0A499UTT3-F1
#
_entry.id   AF-A0A499UTT3-F1
#
_cell.length_a   1.000
_cell.length_b   1.000
_cell.length_c   1.000
_cell.angle_alpha   90.00
_cell.angle_beta   90.00
_cell.angle_gamma   90.00
#
_symmetry.space_group_name_H-M   'P 1'
#
loop_
_entity.id
_entity.type
_entity.pdbx_description
1 polymer ?
#
loop_
_entity_poly.entity_id
_entity_poly.type
_entity_poly.pdbx_seq_one_letter_code
_entity_poly.pdbx_strand_id
1 'polypeptide(L)' 'MAISVPRTPLSADGIYGNGGTAAGLLAVTALGSTPSAGYRGTLTVGVDPDA' A
#
# COMPACT_ATOMS: atom_id res chain seq x y z
N MET A 1 -17.80 11.96 14.27
CA MET A 1 -18.52 10.81 13.69
C MET A 1 -17.63 10.18 12.65
N ALA A 2 -17.20 8.93 12.82
CA ALA A 2 -16.39 8.24 11.82
C ALA A 2 -17.32 7.64 10.75
N ILE A 3 -17.05 7.90 9.47
CA ILE A 3 -17.74 7.24 8.37
C ILE A 3 -17.06 5.89 8.16
N SER A 4 -17.80 4.80 8.29
CA SER A 4 -17.28 3.45 8.01
C SER A 4 -17.71 3.03 6.61
N VAL A 5 -16.74 2.91 5.72
CA VAL A 5 -16.90 2.36 4.38
C VAL A 5 -16.20 1.00 4.36
N PRO A 6 -16.86 -0.07 3.85
CA PRO A 6 -16.19 -1.36 3.68
C PRO A 6 -14.88 -1.21 2.91
N ARG A 7 -13.81 -1.82 3.42
CA ARG A 7 -12.49 -1.81 2.76
C ARG A 7 -12.31 -3.12 2.00
N THR A 8 -11.89 -3.03 0.74
CA THR A 8 -11.53 -4.20 -0.06
C THR A 8 -10.17 -4.72 0.43
N PRO A 9 -10.08 -5.98 0.92
CA PRO A 9 -8.79 -6.56 1.27
C PRO A 9 -7.97 -6.82 0.01
N LEU A 10 -6.63 -6.76 0.11
CA LEU A 10 -5.73 -6.98 -1.03
C LEU A 10 -5.99 -8.32 -1.74
N SER A 11 -6.36 -9.37 -1.00
CA SER A 11 -6.68 -10.69 -1.55
C SER A 11 -7.96 -10.75 -2.38
N ALA A 12 -8.84 -9.75 -2.26
CA ALA A 12 -10.08 -9.64 -3.04
C ALA A 12 -10.05 -8.44 -4.01
N ASP A 13 -8.89 -7.79 -4.14
CA ASP A 13 -8.72 -6.67 -5.03
C ASP A 13 -8.42 -7.17 -6.46
N GLY A 14 -9.00 -6.55 -7.49
CA GLY A 14 -8.78 -6.99 -8.87
C GLY A 14 -7.33 -6.84 -9.36
N ILE A 15 -6.54 -5.96 -8.73
CA ILE A 15 -5.14 -5.74 -9.05
C ILE A 15 -4.27 -6.75 -8.30
N TYR A 16 -4.50 -6.97 -7.00
CA TYR A 16 -3.63 -7.81 -6.15
C TYR A 16 -4.14 -9.26 -5.94
N GLY A 17 -5.43 -9.51 -6.13
CA GLY A 17 -6.10 -10.78 -5.80
C GLY A 17 -5.92 -11.89 -6.83
N ASN A 18 -5.55 -11.58 -8.08
CA ASN A 18 -5.37 -12.54 -9.16
C ASN A 18 -3.89 -12.77 -9.55
N GLY A 19 -2.95 -12.54 -8.62
CA GLY A 19 -1.51 -12.67 -8.89
C GLY A 19 -0.80 -11.35 -9.17
N GLY A 20 -1.43 -10.21 -8.83
CA GLY A 20 -0.72 -8.93 -8.75
C GLY A 20 0.45 -9.04 -7.79
N THR A 21 1.60 -8.54 -8.23
CA THR A 21 2.84 -8.73 -7.49
C THR A 21 2.84 -7.91 -6.21
N ALA A 22 3.16 -8.55 -5.08
CA ALA A 22 3.50 -7.87 -3.83
C ALA A 22 4.69 -6.90 -4.00
N ALA A 23 5.45 -6.99 -5.11
CA ALA A 23 6.54 -6.08 -5.42
C ALA A 23 6.10 -4.61 -5.58
N GLY A 24 4.80 -4.34 -5.81
CA GLY A 24 4.26 -2.99 -5.83
C GLY A 24 3.91 -2.41 -4.45
N LEU A 25 3.98 -3.20 -3.37
CA LEU A 25 3.61 -2.75 -2.04
C LEU A 25 4.72 -1.91 -1.41
N LEU A 26 4.37 -0.70 -0.97
CA LEU A 26 5.27 0.12 -0.16
C LEU A 26 5.31 -0.41 1.28
N ALA A 27 6.47 -0.91 1.70
CA ALA A 27 6.74 -1.17 3.10
C ALA A 27 6.90 0.17 3.86
N VAL A 28 6.24 0.27 5.01
CA VAL A 28 6.29 1.46 5.87
C VAL A 28 6.73 1.11 7.28
N THR A 29 7.46 2.02 7.93
CA THR A 29 7.86 1.95 9.33
C THR A 29 7.04 2.95 10.13
N ALA A 30 6.36 2.50 11.18
CA ALA A 30 5.62 3.40 12.08
C ALA A 30 6.60 4.34 12.81
N LEU A 31 6.25 5.61 12.92
CA LEU A 31 7.07 6.61 13.64
C LEU A 31 6.65 6.75 15.12
N GLY A 32 5.59 6.06 15.53
CA GLY A 32 5.09 5.99 16.90
C GLY A 32 3.97 4.97 17.01
N SER A 33 3.26 4.99 18.15
CA SER A 33 2.23 3.98 18.47
C SER A 33 0.82 4.36 18.03
N THR A 34 0.61 5.54 17.46
CA THR A 34 -0.70 5.99 16.96
C THR A 34 -0.64 6.30 15.46
N PRO A 35 -1.74 6.16 14.72
CA PRO A 35 -1.77 6.50 13.29
C PRO A 35 -1.37 7.96 13.00
N SER A 36 -1.72 8.89 13.89
CA SER A 36 -1.38 10.31 13.80
C SER A 36 0.11 10.61 14.00
N ALA A 37 0.88 9.69 14.60
CA ALA A 37 2.34 9.81 14.66
C ALA A 37 2.99 9.62 13.28
N GLY A 38 2.26 9.02 12.33
CA GLY A 38 2.69 8.86 10.95
C GLY A 38 3.55 7.62 10.70
N TYR A 39 3.92 7.47 9.43
CA TYR A 39 4.69 6.36 8.90
C TYR A 39 5.74 6.86 7.93
N ARG A 40 6.88 6.19 7.86
CA ARG A 40 7.95 6.46 6.90
C ARG A 40 8.09 5.28 5.95
N GLY A 41 8.02 5.54 4.66
CA GLY A 41 8.29 4.57 3.61
C GLY A 41 9.19 5.19 2.54
N THR A 42 9.92 4.37 1.81
CA THR A 42 10.69 4.79 0.64
C THR A 42 10.38 3.84 -0.51
N LEU A 43 9.96 4.39 -1.65
CA LEU A 43 9.74 3.65 -2.88
C LEU A 43 10.66 4.23 -3.96
N THR A 44 11.58 3.41 -4.45
CA THR A 44 12.40 3.73 -5.62
C THR A 44 11.85 2.93 -6.79
N VAL A 45 11.41 3.63 -7.85
CA VAL A 45 10.85 3.00 -9.05
C VAL A 45 11.82 3.22 -10.20
N GLY A 46 12.31 2.13 -10.78
CA GLY A 46 12.93 2.16 -12.10
C GLY A 46 11.85 1.93 -13.14
N VAL A 47 11.73 2.82 -14.12
CA VAL A 47 10.84 2.67 -15.26
C VAL A 47 11.67 2.40 -16.51
N ASP A 48 11.20 1.51 -17.36
CA ASP A 48 11.73 1.35 -18.71
C ASP A 48 11.18 2.52 -19.55
N PRO A 49 12.04 3.40 -20.12
CA PRO A 49 11.59 4.54 -20.91
C PRO A 49 10.91 4.14 -22.23
N ASP A 50 11.08 2.90 -22.68
CA ASP A 50 10.62 2.42 -23.98
C ASP A 50 9.49 1.36 -23.88
N ALA A 51 8.95 1.12 -22.68
CA ALA A 51 7.87 0.16 -22.41
C ALA A 51 6.48 0.59 -22.92
#